data_AF-A0A7S3P2W4-F1
#
_entry.id   AF-A0A7S3P2W4-F1
#
_cell.length_a   1.000
_cell.length_b   1.000
_cell.length_c   1.000
_cell.angle_alpha   90.00
_cell.angle_beta   90.00
_cell.angle_gamma   90.00
#
_symmetry.space_group_name_H-M   'P 1'
#
loop_
_entity.id
_entity.type
_entity.pdbx_description
1 polymer ?
#
loop_
_entity_poly.entity_id
_entity_poly.type
_entity_poly.pdbx_seq_one_letter_code
_entity_poly.pdbx_strand_id
1 'polypeptide(L)'
;QNARKSGINVETAAKASTFLRKTMTKSEALQILNLSENEATAEAIAKQYEKYMAANDVSKGGSFYLQSKVYRAKEMLDDYLEEKKKEGKTEAGDEQAKASDNDNQQQQQQQKQQP
;
A
#
# COMPACT_ATOMS: atom_id res chain seq x y z
N GLN A 1 -31.49 -14.80 -43.76
CA GLN A 1 -30.12 -15.25 -43.40
C GLN A 1 -29.23 -14.03 -43.32
N ASN A 2 -28.68 -13.71 -42.14
CA ASN A 2 -27.52 -12.81 -42.00
C ASN A 2 -26.86 -13.06 -40.64
N ALA A 3 -25.97 -14.05 -40.61
CA ALA A 3 -24.99 -14.24 -39.54
C ALA A 3 -23.69 -13.58 -39.98
N ARG A 4 -23.25 -12.53 -39.27
CA ARG A 4 -21.84 -12.16 -39.22
C ARG A 4 -21.46 -11.86 -37.77
N LYS A 5 -21.14 -12.95 -37.09
CA LYS A 5 -20.34 -13.02 -35.87
C LYS A 5 -18.97 -12.40 -36.18
N SER A 6 -18.88 -11.08 -36.03
CA SER A 6 -17.60 -10.37 -36.14
C SER A 6 -16.77 -10.68 -34.90
N GLY A 7 -15.59 -11.25 -35.12
CA GLY A 7 -14.72 -11.78 -34.08
C GLY A 7 -14.37 -10.73 -33.04
N ILE A 8 -14.47 -11.11 -31.76
CA ILE A 8 -13.84 -10.37 -30.67
C ILE A 8 -12.34 -10.41 -30.96
N ASN A 9 -11.81 -9.29 -31.42
CA ASN A 9 -10.40 -9.15 -31.69
C ASN A 9 -9.67 -9.24 -30.35
N VAL A 10 -8.82 -10.26 -30.18
CA VAL A 10 -8.09 -10.55 -28.93
C VAL A 10 -7.27 -9.35 -28.47
N GLU A 11 -6.83 -8.51 -29.40
CA GLU A 11 -6.14 -7.25 -29.11
C GLU A 11 -7.08 -6.20 -28.48
N THR A 12 -8.34 -6.10 -28.94
CA THR A 12 -9.36 -5.23 -28.33
C THR A 12 -9.78 -5.74 -26.96
N ALA A 13 -9.89 -7.06 -26.79
CA ALA A 13 -10.16 -7.68 -25.49
C ALA A 13 -8.98 -7.50 -24.52
N ALA A 14 -7.75 -7.60 -24.99
CA ALA A 14 -6.55 -7.36 -24.19
C ALA A 14 -6.42 -5.88 -23.78
N LYS A 15 -6.70 -4.93 -24.70
CA LYS A 15 -6.72 -3.49 -24.41
C LYS A 15 -7.86 -3.12 -23.45
N ALA A 16 -9.05 -3.68 -23.62
CA ALA A 16 -10.14 -3.51 -22.65
C ALA A 16 -9.75 -4.09 -21.29
N SER A 17 -9.08 -5.25 -21.27
CA SER A 17 -8.61 -5.89 -20.05
C SER A 17 -7.51 -5.10 -19.34
N THR A 18 -6.60 -4.42 -20.05
CA THR A 18 -5.59 -3.54 -19.44
C THR A 18 -6.20 -2.24 -18.92
N PHE A 19 -7.20 -1.67 -19.61
CA PHE A 19 -7.99 -0.55 -19.08
C PHE A 19 -8.77 -0.92 -17.83
N LEU A 20 -9.39 -2.11 -17.79
CA LEU A 20 -10.09 -2.62 -16.61
C LEU A 20 -9.12 -2.98 -15.46
N ARG A 21 -7.85 -3.29 -15.78
CA ARG A 21 -6.81 -3.65 -14.82
C ARG A 21 -5.87 -2.49 -14.46
N LYS A 22 -6.19 -1.24 -14.81
CA LYS A 22 -5.39 -0.09 -14.40
C LYS A 22 -5.51 0.06 -12.88
N THR A 23 -4.54 -0.50 -12.17
CA THR A 23 -4.34 -0.29 -10.73
C THR A 23 -4.02 1.19 -10.49
N MET A 24 -4.58 1.75 -9.42
CA MET A 24 -4.35 3.14 -9.07
C MET A 24 -2.88 3.34 -8.68
N THR A 25 -2.24 4.37 -9.23
CA THR A 25 -0.87 4.73 -8.83
C THR A 25 -0.88 5.61 -7.58
N LYS A 26 0.23 5.63 -6.83
CA LYS A 26 0.41 6.55 -5.68
C LYS A 26 0.15 8.02 -6.05
N SER A 27 0.66 8.46 -7.21
CA SER A 27 0.48 9.84 -7.68
C SER A 27 -1.00 10.17 -7.91
N GLU A 28 -1.75 9.26 -8.54
CA GLU A 28 -3.19 9.42 -8.72
C GLU A 28 -3.94 9.44 -7.38
N ALA A 29 -3.53 8.60 -6.43
CA ALA A 29 -4.14 8.56 -5.10
C ALA A 29 -3.92 9.88 -4.33
N LEU A 30 -2.71 10.44 -4.38
CA LEU A 30 -2.38 11.76 -3.83
C LEU A 30 -3.23 12.86 -4.46
N GLN A 31 -3.43 12.83 -5.77
CA GLN A 31 -4.27 13.80 -6.48
C GLN A 31 -5.76 13.67 -6.11
N ILE A 32 -6.28 12.45 -6.04
CA ILE A 32 -7.69 12.19 -5.66
C ILE A 32 -7.96 12.67 -4.23
N LEU A 33 -7.01 12.44 -3.32
CA LEU A 33 -7.11 12.92 -1.95
C LEU A 33 -6.57 14.35 -1.78
N ASN A 34 -6.15 15.04 -2.84
CA ASN A 34 -5.63 16.41 -2.77
C ASN A 34 -4.56 16.59 -1.66
N LEU A 35 -3.58 15.69 -1.64
CA LEU A 35 -2.46 15.70 -0.70
C LEU A 35 -1.15 15.76 -1.49
N SER A 36 -0.16 16.48 -0.96
CA SER A 36 1.23 16.32 -1.40
C SER A 36 1.90 15.15 -0.66
N GLU A 37 3.03 14.67 -1.20
CA GLU A 37 3.75 13.52 -0.63
C GLU A 37 4.22 13.76 0.82
N ASN A 38 4.57 15.00 1.14
CA ASN A 38 4.96 15.45 2.49
C ASN A 38 3.77 15.61 3.45
N GLU A 39 2.54 15.75 2.94
CA GLU A 39 1.32 15.90 3.76
C GLU A 39 0.57 14.59 3.97
N ALA A 40 0.93 13.53 3.23
CA ALA A 40 0.24 12.24 3.23
C ALA A 40 0.51 11.41 4.50
N THR A 41 0.17 11.96 5.67
CA THR A 41 0.14 11.25 6.94
C THR A 41 -1.16 10.44 7.06
N ALA A 42 -1.16 9.41 7.91
CA ALA A 42 -2.36 8.58 8.13
C ALA A 42 -3.58 9.41 8.57
N GLU A 43 -3.37 10.43 9.41
CA GLU A 43 -4.42 11.34 9.86
C GLU A 43 -4.95 12.23 8.73
N ALA A 44 -4.05 12.78 7.89
CA ALA A 44 -4.45 13.61 6.77
C ALA A 44 -5.24 12.80 5.72
N ILE A 45 -4.80 11.58 5.42
CA ILE A 45 -5.49 10.64 4.52
C ILE A 45 -6.90 10.34 5.07
N ALA A 46 -7.02 9.97 6.34
CA ALA A 46 -8.31 9.66 6.96
C ALA A 46 -9.27 10.86 6.90
N LYS A 47 -8.81 12.04 7.31
CA LYS A 47 -9.62 13.28 7.28
C LYS A 47 -10.13 13.60 5.88
N GLN A 48 -9.27 13.45 4.88
CA GLN A 48 -9.59 13.83 3.51
C GLN A 48 -10.47 12.78 2.82
N TYR A 49 -10.27 11.50 3.16
CA TYR A 49 -11.16 10.40 2.79
C TYR A 49 -12.58 10.63 3.34
N GLU A 50 -12.74 10.91 4.63
CA GLU A 50 -14.05 11.14 5.24
C GLU A 50 -14.79 12.31 4.60
N LYS A 51 -14.09 13.43 4.38
CA LYS A 51 -14.63 14.62 3.70
C LYS A 51 -15.15 14.27 2.29
N TYR A 52 -14.36 13.56 1.49
CA TYR A 52 -14.75 13.23 0.12
C TYR A 52 -15.77 12.09 0.03
N MET A 53 -15.76 11.12 0.96
CA MET A 53 -16.83 10.13 1.10
C MET A 53 -18.17 10.79 1.39
N ALA A 54 -18.22 11.68 2.39
CA ALA A 54 -19.45 12.37 2.77
C ALA A 54 -20.00 13.27 1.65
N ALA A 55 -19.10 13.94 0.91
CA ALA A 55 -19.48 14.79 -0.21
C ALA A 55 -19.96 13.99 -1.44
N ASN A 56 -19.53 12.74 -1.62
CA ASN A 56 -19.88 11.89 -2.76
C ASN A 56 -20.83 10.73 -2.38
N ASP A 57 -21.50 10.83 -1.23
CA ASP A 57 -22.48 9.83 -0.77
C ASP A 57 -23.60 9.65 -1.81
N VAL A 58 -23.72 8.42 -2.32
CA VAL A 58 -24.72 8.03 -3.33
C VAL A 58 -26.15 8.29 -2.90
N SER A 59 -26.42 8.20 -1.59
CA SER A 59 -27.75 8.45 -1.00
C SER A 59 -28.15 9.92 -1.08
N LYS A 60 -27.17 10.82 -1.23
CA LYS A 60 -27.34 12.27 -1.32
C LYS A 60 -27.18 12.79 -2.75
N GLY A 61 -27.24 11.90 -3.74
CA GLY A 61 -27.04 12.24 -5.15
C GLY A 61 -25.57 12.27 -5.59
N GLY A 62 -24.66 11.76 -4.77
CA GLY A 62 -23.27 11.53 -5.14
C GLY A 62 -23.07 10.41 -6.15
N SER A 63 -21.84 10.26 -6.64
CA SER A 63 -21.50 9.25 -7.65
C SER A 63 -20.79 8.06 -7.02
N PHE A 64 -21.33 6.86 -7.24
CA PHE A 64 -20.70 5.60 -6.81
C PHE A 64 -19.30 5.44 -7.42
N TYR A 65 -19.09 5.94 -8.63
CA TYR A 65 -17.79 5.89 -9.28
C TYR A 65 -16.76 6.77 -8.57
N LEU A 66 -17.15 8.01 -8.21
CA LEU A 66 -16.28 8.91 -7.48
C LEU A 66 -16.00 8.41 -6.06
N GLN A 67 -17.03 7.88 -5.38
CA GLN A 67 -16.87 7.22 -4.10
C GLN A 67 -15.87 6.04 -4.21
N SER A 68 -16.05 5.18 -5.21
CA SER A 68 -15.12 4.06 -5.46
C SER A 68 -13.70 4.55 -5.71
N LYS A 69 -13.50 5.65 -6.44
CA LYS A 69 -12.18 6.25 -6.68
C LYS A 69 -11.52 6.76 -5.40
N VAL A 70 -12.27 7.46 -4.55
CA VAL A 70 -11.77 7.97 -3.27
C VAL A 70 -11.42 6.81 -2.32
N TYR A 71 -12.23 5.75 -2.32
CA TYR A 71 -11.94 4.54 -1.55
C TYR A 71 -10.63 3.87 -1.99
N ARG A 72 -10.46 3.67 -3.31
CA ARG A 72 -9.22 3.09 -3.86
C ARG A 72 -7.98 3.95 -3.58
N ALA A 73 -8.13 5.27 -3.58
CA ALA A 73 -7.03 6.18 -3.25
C ALA A 73 -6.57 6.03 -1.80
N LYS A 74 -7.52 5.86 -0.87
CA LYS A 74 -7.24 5.61 0.54
C LYS A 74 -6.53 4.28 0.75
N GLU A 75 -7.01 3.18 0.14
CA GLU A 75 -6.33 1.87 0.18
C GLU A 75 -4.88 1.98 -0.32
N MET A 76 -4.66 2.61 -1.48
CA MET A 76 -3.32 2.75 -2.06
C MET A 76 -2.34 3.53 -1.18
N LEU A 77 -2.79 4.61 -0.52
CA LEU A 77 -1.90 5.39 0.36
C LEU A 77 -1.66 4.69 1.71
N ASP A 78 -2.65 3.97 2.23
CA ASP A 78 -2.48 3.17 3.45
C ASP A 78 -1.43 2.08 3.23
N ASP A 79 -1.53 1.32 2.12
CA ASP A 79 -0.55 0.30 1.74
C ASP A 79 0.86 0.89 1.62
N TYR A 80 0.99 2.04 0.95
CA TYR A 80 2.27 2.75 0.82
C TYR A 80 2.87 3.16 2.17
N LEU A 81 2.04 3.61 3.12
CA LEU A 81 2.51 3.96 4.46
C LEU A 81 2.92 2.72 5.26
N GLU A 82 2.24 1.59 5.09
CA GLU A 82 2.65 0.33 5.71
C GLU A 82 3.96 -0.19 5.17
N GLU A 83 4.17 -0.16 3.85
CA GLU A 83 5.43 -0.53 3.19
C GLU A 83 6.58 0.34 3.71
N LYS A 84 6.39 1.66 3.74
CA LYS A 84 7.40 2.60 4.27
C LYS A 84 7.76 2.34 5.74
N LYS A 85 6.79 1.94 6.56
CA LYS A 85 7.03 1.56 7.98
C LYS A 85 7.79 0.24 8.11
N LYS A 86 7.59 -0.70 7.20
CA LYS A 86 8.31 -1.99 7.17
C LYS A 86 9.75 -1.79 6.74
N GLU A 87 9.99 -0.98 5.72
CA GLU A 87 11.34 -0.64 5.24
C GLU A 87 12.18 0.05 6.34
N GLY A 88 11.59 0.99 7.08
CA GLY A 88 12.26 1.68 8.20
C GLY A 88 12.52 0.81 9.45
N LYS A 89 11.95 -0.41 9.53
CA LYS A 89 12.20 -1.34 10.65
C LYS A 89 13.32 -2.34 10.36
N THR A 90 13.74 -2.51 9.11
CA THR A 90 14.80 -3.46 8.76
C THR A 90 16.20 -2.92 9.12
N GLU A 91 16.38 -1.60 9.19
CA GLU A 91 17.68 -0.98 9.56
C GLU A 91 17.91 -0.87 11.08
N ALA A 92 16.86 -1.02 11.92
CA ALA A 92 17.01 -1.04 13.38
C ALA A 92 17.16 -2.46 13.96
N GLY A 93 17.12 -3.49 13.11
CA GLY A 93 17.14 -4.90 13.51
C GLY A 93 18.52 -5.57 13.50
N ASP A 94 19.54 -4.96 12.87
CA ASP A 94 20.85 -5.60 12.68
C ASP A 94 21.89 -5.25 13.77
N GLU A 95 21.65 -4.23 14.61
CA GLU A 95 22.58 -3.84 15.68
C GLU A 95 22.32 -4.50 17.05
N GLN A 96 21.28 -5.33 17.21
CA GLN A 96 21.00 -6.01 18.49
C GLN A 96 21.21 -7.53 18.48
N ALA A 97 21.75 -8.10 17.39
CA ALA A 97 22.10 -9.52 17.29
C ALA A 97 23.60 -9.84 17.53
N LYS A 98 24.46 -8.84 17.82
CA LYS A 98 25.92 -9.05 18.04
C LYS A 98 26.39 -8.97 19.50
N ALA A 99 25.51 -8.83 20.48
CA ALA A 99 25.90 -8.71 21.89
C ALA A 99 25.74 -9.98 22.73
N SER A 100 25.01 -11.00 22.26
CA SER A 100 24.60 -12.13 23.12
C SER A 100 25.44 -13.41 23.00
N ASP A 101 26.36 -13.52 22.03
CA ASP A 101 27.13 -14.76 21.81
C ASP A 101 28.52 -14.80 22.46
N ASN A 102 29.02 -13.67 23.01
CA ASN A 102 30.39 -13.61 23.51
C ASN A 102 30.54 -13.90 25.02
N ASP A 103 29.45 -13.86 25.81
CA ASP A 103 29.53 -14.06 27.26
C ASP A 103 29.53 -15.54 27.68
N ASN A 104 29.04 -16.45 26.83
CA ASN A 104 28.88 -17.85 27.21
C ASN A 104 30.15 -18.73 26.97
N GLN A 105 31.13 -18.23 26.22
CA GLN A 105 32.39 -18.97 25.98
C GLN A 105 33.50 -18.65 26.99
N GLN A 106 33.43 -17.52 27.72
CA GLN A 106 34.46 -17.16 28.70
C GLN A 106 34.25 -17.79 30.08
N GLN A 107 33.04 -18.26 30.40
CA GLN A 107 32.76 -18.94 31.68
C GLN A 107 33.08 -20.44 31.66
N GLN A 108 33.10 -21.10 30.49
CA GLN A 108 33.43 -22.54 30.41
C GLN A 108 34.94 -22.84 30.44
N GLN A 109 35.81 -21.86 30.17
CA GLN A 109 37.26 -22.07 30.25
C GLN A 109 37.84 -21.91 31.66
N GLN A 110 37.13 -21.26 32.58
CA GLN A 110 37.60 -21.06 33.96
C GLN A 110 37.27 -22.22 34.91
N GLN A 111 36.37 -23.13 34.54
CA GLN A 111 36.05 -24.32 35.37
C GLN A 111 36.91 -25.55 35.05
N LYS A 112 37.75 -25.51 34.01
CA LYS A 112 38.65 -26.63 33.65
C LYS A 112 40.07 -26.51 34.19
N GLN A 113 40.37 -25.45 34.94
CA GLN A 113 41.69 -25.21 35.52
C GLN A 113 41.56 -24.86 37.00
N GLN A 114 41.04 -25.79 37.80
CA GLN A 114 41.43 -25.87 39.20
C GLN A 114 41.82 -27.34 39.49
N PRO A 115 42.92 -27.56 40.21
CA PRO A 115 43.53 -28.88 40.42
C PRO A 115 42.69 -29.81 41.30
#